data_AF-A0A1Q3PFV3-F1
#
_entry.id   AF-A0A1Q3PFV3-F1
#
_cell.length_a   1.000
_cell.length_b   1.000
_cell.length_c   1.000
_cell.angle_alpha   90.00
_cell.angle_beta   90.00
_cell.angle_gamma   90.00
#
_symmetry.space_group_name_H-M   'P 1'
#
loop_
_entity.id
_entity.type
_entity.pdbx_description
1 polymer ?
#
loop_
_entity_poly.entity_id
_entity_poly.type
_entity_poly.pdbx_seq_one_letter_code
_entity_poly.pdbx_strand_id
1 'polypeptide(L)'
;MAQNKKLSELGEPNIRKILDAGRIETELDHERVLLADRHLMLQEEVQANLRPTRKAIGDLIVEFEARCWAHESLVTDAQMEEHEAAEIHAEREYVFIWNRRKLILEKLQALSLKQKDLAILLNHSKSYTSELLNGIRPFSTNDLKLIHLLFEIPLADLIITIPSQDTLSRLETAIAKISTANPKAKLLHETLANRPVANGFLTEGWDDDDLEEDTEPKEHADKLALSNK
;
A
#
# COMPACT_ATOMS: atom_id res chain seq x y z
N MET A 1 13.53 -23.94 -2.58
CA MET A 1 13.58 -22.60 -3.26
C MET A 1 12.25 -22.23 -3.93
N ALA A 2 11.56 -23.13 -4.64
CA ALA A 2 10.28 -22.81 -5.32
C ALA A 2 9.08 -22.50 -4.37
N GLN A 3 9.08 -22.95 -3.12
CA GLN A 3 8.01 -22.65 -2.16
C GLN A 3 8.07 -21.23 -1.59
N ASN A 4 9.27 -20.65 -1.43
CA ASN A 4 9.42 -19.28 -0.90
C ASN A 4 9.05 -18.20 -1.91
N LYS A 5 9.23 -18.45 -3.22
CA LYS A 5 8.78 -17.54 -4.28
C LYS A 5 7.23 -17.49 -4.39
N LYS A 6 6.54 -18.55 -3.95
CA LYS A 6 5.07 -18.68 -4.00
C LYS A 6 4.33 -17.99 -2.86
N LEU A 7 5.00 -17.67 -1.74
CA LEU A 7 4.41 -16.95 -0.62
C LEU A 7 4.49 -15.42 -0.78
N SER A 8 5.38 -14.91 -1.63
CA SER A 8 5.50 -13.47 -1.91
C SER A 8 4.38 -12.92 -2.80
N GLU A 9 3.65 -13.79 -3.51
CA GLU A 9 2.58 -13.41 -4.46
C GLU A 9 1.27 -12.94 -3.76
N LEU A 10 1.12 -13.22 -2.45
CA LEU A 10 0.06 -12.69 -1.58
C LEU A 10 0.59 -11.63 -0.60
N GLY A 11 1.86 -11.25 -0.74
CA GLY A 11 2.49 -10.26 0.12
C GLY A 11 2.04 -8.86 -0.26
N GLU A 12 1.73 -8.04 0.75
CA GLU A 12 1.50 -6.61 0.57
C GLU A 12 2.69 -5.92 -0.13
N PRO A 13 2.42 -4.85 -0.91
CA PRO A 13 3.47 -4.08 -1.55
C PRO A 13 4.48 -3.58 -0.52
N ASN A 14 5.75 -3.60 -0.91
CA ASN A 14 6.86 -3.22 -0.04
C ASN A 14 7.85 -2.38 -0.82
N ILE A 15 7.56 -1.07 -0.87
CA ILE A 15 8.38 -0.08 -1.57
C ILE A 15 9.79 -0.06 -1.02
N ARG A 16 9.96 -0.28 0.29
CA ARG A 16 11.30 -0.36 0.88
C ARG A 16 12.13 -1.49 0.28
N LYS A 17 11.56 -2.66 0.03
CA LYS A 17 12.32 -3.76 -0.60
C LYS A 17 12.80 -3.39 -2.01
N ILE A 18 11.98 -2.64 -2.77
CA ILE A 18 12.36 -2.16 -4.10
C ILE A 18 13.51 -1.16 -3.99
N LEU A 19 13.42 -0.22 -3.04
CA LEU A 19 14.48 0.74 -2.73
C LEU A 19 15.79 0.05 -2.30
N ASP A 20 15.70 -0.93 -1.40
CA ASP A 20 16.87 -1.67 -0.92
C ASP A 20 17.50 -2.54 -2.04
N ALA A 21 16.69 -3.00 -3.01
CA ALA A 21 17.18 -3.68 -4.22
C ALA A 21 17.83 -2.73 -5.23
N GLY A 22 17.51 -1.44 -5.17
CA GLY A 22 18.09 -0.39 -6.01
C GLY A 22 17.70 -0.46 -7.49
N ARG A 23 16.62 -1.19 -7.82
CA ARG A 23 16.07 -1.29 -9.19
C ARG A 23 14.60 -1.70 -9.17
N ILE A 24 13.84 -1.22 -10.16
CA ILE A 24 12.49 -1.70 -10.47
C ILE A 24 12.63 -2.88 -11.44
N GLU A 25 12.03 -4.03 -11.10
CA GLU A 25 12.17 -5.26 -11.90
C GLU A 25 10.97 -5.55 -12.79
N THR A 26 9.77 -5.13 -12.38
CA THR A 26 8.51 -5.45 -13.04
C THR A 26 7.67 -4.20 -13.24
N GLU A 27 6.75 -4.25 -14.21
CA GLU A 27 5.80 -3.17 -14.44
C GLU A 27 4.91 -2.93 -13.21
N LEU A 28 4.56 -4.00 -12.49
CA LEU A 28 3.82 -3.86 -11.23
C LEU A 28 4.62 -3.13 -10.14
N ASP A 29 5.93 -3.37 -10.05
CA ASP A 29 6.78 -2.61 -9.13
C ASP A 29 6.88 -1.15 -9.55
N HIS A 30 6.91 -0.86 -10.85
CA HIS A 30 6.89 0.50 -11.39
C HIS A 30 5.63 1.26 -10.94
N GLU A 31 4.45 0.68 -11.17
CA GLU A 31 3.17 1.29 -10.80
C GLU A 31 3.02 1.49 -9.29
N ARG A 32 3.45 0.52 -8.48
CA ARG A 32 3.48 0.67 -7.01
C ARG A 32 4.38 1.82 -6.57
N VAL A 33 5.53 1.98 -7.20
CA VAL A 33 6.50 3.02 -6.89
C VAL A 33 5.99 4.40 -7.34
N LEU A 34 5.33 4.50 -8.49
CA LEU A 34 4.67 5.73 -8.96
C LEU A 34 3.59 6.21 -7.98
N LEU A 35 2.73 5.31 -7.51
CA LEU A 35 1.71 5.63 -6.52
C LEU A 35 2.33 6.06 -5.19
N ALA A 36 3.41 5.41 -4.77
CA ALA A 36 4.15 5.80 -3.57
C ALA A 36 4.81 7.17 -3.71
N ASP A 37 5.36 7.52 -4.88
CA ASP A 37 5.95 8.83 -5.16
C ASP A 37 4.91 9.94 -5.02
N ARG A 38 3.75 9.76 -5.67
CA ARG A 38 2.62 10.70 -5.61
C ARG A 38 2.18 10.96 -4.18
N HIS A 39 2.08 9.91 -3.37
CA HIS A 39 1.68 10.02 -1.97
C HIS A 39 2.74 10.72 -1.11
N LEU A 40 4.01 10.34 -1.27
CA LEU A 40 5.12 10.98 -0.53
C LEU A 40 5.30 12.45 -0.90
N MET A 41 4.97 12.84 -2.14
CA MET A 41 4.98 14.24 -2.55
C MET A 41 4.09 15.11 -1.67
N LEU A 42 2.87 14.67 -1.39
CA LEU A 42 1.92 15.38 -0.52
C LEU A 42 2.42 15.42 0.94
N GLN A 43 3.04 14.34 1.40
CA GLN A 43 3.49 14.23 2.79
C GLN A 43 4.80 14.99 3.08
N GLU A 44 5.64 15.21 2.08
CA GLU A 44 6.91 15.92 2.24
C GLU A 44 6.74 17.36 2.74
N GLU A 45 5.62 18.00 2.38
CA GLU A 45 5.29 19.36 2.84
C GLU A 45 5.22 19.44 4.37
N VAL A 46 4.76 18.36 4.99
CA VAL A 46 4.63 18.21 6.45
C VAL A 46 5.87 17.54 7.06
N GLN A 47 6.46 16.58 6.35
CA GLN A 47 7.52 15.69 6.84
C GLN A 47 8.76 15.75 5.94
N ALA A 48 9.61 16.75 6.16
CA ALA A 48 10.81 17.00 5.34
C ALA A 48 11.83 15.83 5.32
N ASN A 49 11.77 14.91 6.29
CA ASN A 49 12.59 13.70 6.33
C ASN A 49 12.23 12.67 5.25
N LEU A 50 11.11 12.82 4.55
CA LEU A 50 10.71 11.97 3.42
C LEU A 50 11.43 12.34 2.10
N ARG A 51 12.06 13.53 2.03
CA ARG A 51 12.83 14.02 0.86
C ARG A 51 13.80 13.00 0.27
N PRO A 52 14.68 12.36 1.07
CA PRO A 52 15.66 11.44 0.51
C PRO A 52 14.99 10.18 -0.07
N THR A 53 13.93 9.70 0.58
CA THR A 53 13.17 8.53 0.11
C THR A 53 12.47 8.84 -1.21
N ARG A 54 11.77 9.98 -1.32
CA ARG A 54 11.12 10.39 -2.57
C ARG A 54 12.14 10.57 -3.69
N LYS A 55 13.28 11.20 -3.42
CA LYS A 55 14.35 11.33 -4.42
C LYS A 55 14.83 9.97 -4.93
N ALA A 56 15.09 9.02 -4.02
CA ALA A 56 15.50 7.67 -4.40
C ALA A 56 14.44 6.96 -5.24
N ILE A 57 13.16 7.14 -4.93
CA ILE A 57 12.05 6.64 -5.75
C ILE A 57 12.08 7.26 -7.16
N GLY A 58 12.19 8.59 -7.26
CA GLY A 58 12.26 9.29 -8.55
C GLY A 58 13.44 8.83 -9.41
N ASP A 59 14.61 8.63 -8.80
CA ASP A 59 15.80 8.12 -9.52
C ASP A 59 15.55 6.71 -10.10
N LEU A 60 14.79 5.84 -9.40
CA LEU A 60 14.43 4.51 -9.89
C LEU A 60 13.39 4.54 -11.02
N ILE A 61 12.38 5.42 -10.92
CA ILE A 61 11.36 5.60 -11.97
C ILE A 61 12.05 6.01 -13.28
N VAL A 62 12.90 7.05 -13.24
CA VAL A 62 13.62 7.53 -14.41
C VAL A 62 14.51 6.45 -15.04
N GLU A 63 15.19 5.64 -14.22
CA GLU A 63 15.98 4.50 -14.72
C GLU A 63 15.12 3.48 -15.45
N PHE A 64 13.98 3.10 -14.87
CA PHE A 64 13.08 2.11 -15.44
C PHE A 64 12.46 2.58 -16.75
N GLU A 65 11.93 3.81 -16.78
CA GLU A 65 11.36 4.42 -17.98
C GLU A 65 12.39 4.53 -19.10
N ALA A 66 13.62 4.93 -18.78
CA ALA A 66 14.71 5.00 -19.77
C ALA A 66 15.05 3.63 -20.37
N ARG A 67 14.87 2.54 -19.60
CA ARG A 67 15.18 1.18 -20.02
C ARG A 67 14.05 0.52 -20.80
N CYS A 68 12.80 0.72 -20.37
CA CYS A 68 11.63 -0.02 -20.85
C CYS A 68 10.74 0.80 -21.80
N TRP A 69 10.75 2.13 -21.67
CA TRP A 69 9.76 3.03 -22.28
C TRP A 69 10.38 4.18 -23.11
N ALA A 70 11.70 4.27 -23.23
CA ALA A 70 12.39 5.38 -23.92
C ALA A 70 12.12 5.49 -25.44
N HIS A 71 11.68 4.41 -26.08
CA HIS A 71 11.50 4.35 -27.53
C HIS A 71 10.10 3.86 -27.88
N GLU A 72 9.19 4.81 -28.14
CA GLU A 72 7.78 4.55 -28.49
C GLU A 72 7.62 3.54 -29.63
N SER A 73 8.52 3.56 -30.62
CA SER A 73 8.49 2.62 -31.76
C SER A 73 8.83 1.17 -31.42
N LEU A 74 9.34 0.90 -30.22
CA LEU A 74 9.67 -0.44 -29.73
C LEU A 74 8.63 -0.98 -28.74
N VAL A 75 7.69 -0.15 -28.31
CA VAL A 75 6.60 -0.55 -27.41
C VAL A 75 5.66 -1.48 -28.16
N THR A 76 5.40 -2.65 -27.59
CA THR A 76 4.52 -3.66 -28.17
C THR A 76 3.15 -3.63 -27.54
N ASP A 77 2.12 -4.10 -28.26
CA ASP A 77 0.76 -4.24 -27.70
C ASP A 77 0.76 -5.09 -26.42
N ALA A 78 1.58 -6.15 -26.38
CA ALA A 78 1.71 -7.01 -25.19
C ALA A 78 2.30 -6.27 -23.98
N GLN A 79 3.23 -5.34 -24.22
CA GLN A 79 3.81 -4.50 -23.16
C GLN A 79 2.79 -3.48 -22.65
N MET A 80 1.97 -2.91 -23.55
CA MET A 80 0.84 -2.05 -23.15
C MET A 80 -0.19 -2.80 -22.31
N GLU A 81 -0.56 -4.02 -22.71
CA GLU A 81 -1.48 -4.86 -21.93
C GLU A 81 -0.92 -5.23 -20.55
N GLU A 82 0.39 -5.49 -20.44
CA GLU A 82 1.07 -5.71 -19.16
C GLU A 82 1.01 -4.46 -18.27
N HIS A 83 1.25 -3.28 -18.84
CA HIS A 83 1.18 -1.99 -18.16
C HIS A 83 -0.23 -1.70 -17.62
N GLU A 84 -1.26 -1.79 -18.47
CA GLU A 84 -2.65 -1.60 -18.05
C GLU A 84 -3.05 -2.58 -16.93
N ALA A 85 -2.61 -3.84 -17.02
CA ALA A 85 -2.89 -4.84 -15.99
C ALA A 85 -2.15 -4.53 -14.68
N ALA A 86 -0.93 -4.02 -14.74
CA ALA A 86 -0.13 -3.61 -13.60
C ALA A 86 -0.72 -2.38 -12.90
N GLU A 87 -1.13 -1.37 -13.66
CA GLU A 87 -1.76 -0.13 -13.19
C GLU A 87 -3.02 -0.46 -12.38
N ILE A 88 -3.96 -1.19 -12.99
CA ILE A 88 -5.22 -1.60 -12.33
C ILE A 88 -4.94 -2.41 -11.05
N HIS A 89 -3.89 -3.22 -11.04
CA HIS A 89 -3.54 -4.00 -9.86
C HIS A 89 -3.01 -3.10 -8.74
N ALA A 90 -2.01 -2.26 -9.04
CA ALA A 90 -1.40 -1.35 -8.08
C ALA A 90 -2.42 -0.36 -7.49
N GLU A 91 -3.33 0.17 -8.31
CA GLU A 91 -4.40 1.06 -7.86
C GLU A 91 -5.33 0.38 -6.85
N ARG A 92 -5.73 -0.87 -7.10
CA ARG A 92 -6.56 -1.62 -6.15
C ARG A 92 -5.85 -1.87 -4.83
N GLU A 93 -4.55 -2.18 -4.88
CA GLU A 93 -3.75 -2.33 -3.67
C GLU A 93 -3.67 -1.02 -2.90
N TYR A 94 -3.46 0.09 -3.61
CA TYR A 94 -3.40 1.42 -3.03
C TYR A 94 -4.70 1.83 -2.35
N VAL A 95 -5.84 1.67 -3.03
CA VAL A 95 -7.18 1.92 -2.47
C VAL A 95 -7.38 1.12 -1.19
N PHE A 96 -6.97 -0.15 -1.17
CA PHE A 96 -7.05 -0.98 0.02
C PHE A 96 -6.20 -0.42 1.17
N ILE A 97 -4.94 -0.08 0.92
CA ILE A 97 -4.01 0.47 1.92
C ILE A 97 -4.56 1.78 2.48
N TRP A 98 -5.11 2.63 1.62
CA TRP A 98 -5.72 3.90 2.00
C TRP A 98 -6.91 3.70 2.94
N ASN A 99 -7.87 2.85 2.55
CA ASN A 99 -9.04 2.55 3.35
C ASN A 99 -8.66 1.95 4.71
N ARG A 100 -7.67 1.04 4.73
CA ARG A 100 -7.12 0.48 5.96
C ARG A 100 -6.52 1.57 6.85
N ARG A 101 -5.71 2.49 6.30
CA ARG A 101 -5.14 3.62 7.04
C ARG A 101 -6.25 4.46 7.66
N LYS A 102 -7.26 4.84 6.88
CA LYS A 102 -8.41 5.62 7.33
C LYS A 102 -9.12 4.95 8.50
N LEU A 103 -9.47 3.66 8.37
CA LEU A 103 -10.12 2.90 9.43
C LEU A 103 -9.30 2.86 10.73
N ILE A 104 -7.98 2.66 10.63
CA ILE A 104 -7.09 2.66 11.79
C ILE A 104 -7.07 4.04 12.46
N LEU A 105 -6.95 5.12 11.68
CA LEU A 105 -6.91 6.49 12.21
C LEU A 105 -8.24 6.90 12.86
N GLU A 106 -9.38 6.59 12.24
CA GLU A 106 -10.71 6.84 12.80
C GLU A 106 -10.90 6.13 14.15
N LYS A 107 -10.45 4.87 14.26
CA LYS A 107 -10.51 4.11 15.52
C LYS A 107 -9.61 4.68 16.61
N LEU A 108 -8.43 5.18 16.26
CA LEU A 108 -7.56 5.89 17.19
C LEU A 108 -8.23 7.18 17.68
N GLN A 109 -8.76 7.99 16.76
CA GLN A 109 -9.41 9.25 17.08
C GLN A 109 -10.63 9.05 17.98
N ALA A 110 -11.45 8.02 17.74
CA ALA A 110 -12.59 7.67 18.60
C ALA A 110 -12.18 7.37 20.06
N LEU A 111 -10.93 6.95 20.27
CA LEU A 111 -10.35 6.69 21.58
C LEU A 111 -9.48 7.87 22.10
N SER A 112 -9.50 9.00 21.39
CA SER A 112 -8.61 10.16 21.66
C SER A 112 -7.12 9.80 21.65
N LEU A 113 -6.73 8.79 20.87
CA LEU A 113 -5.35 8.36 20.66
C LEU A 113 -4.78 9.00 19.39
N LYS A 114 -3.47 9.21 19.38
CA LYS A 114 -2.72 9.72 18.24
C LYS A 114 -1.87 8.61 17.61
N GLN A 115 -1.33 8.87 16.42
CA GLN A 115 -0.43 7.95 15.71
C GLN A 115 0.80 7.53 16.56
N LYS A 116 1.33 8.42 17.41
CA LYS A 116 2.42 8.08 18.34
C LYS A 116 2.02 6.99 19.34
N ASP A 117 0.75 6.94 19.74
CA ASP A 117 0.24 5.97 20.69
C ASP A 117 0.09 4.61 20.00
N LEU A 118 -0.33 4.60 18.72
CA LEU A 118 -0.25 3.39 17.89
C LEU A 118 1.18 2.85 17.79
N ALA A 119 2.18 3.73 17.60
CA ALA A 119 3.58 3.32 17.57
C ALA A 119 3.99 2.62 18.87
N ILE A 120 3.57 3.15 20.02
CA ILE A 120 3.82 2.52 21.33
C ILE A 120 3.07 1.18 21.45
N LEU A 121 1.80 1.11 21.07
CA LEU A 121 0.97 -0.10 21.13
C LEU A 121 1.54 -1.25 20.29
N LEU A 122 2.10 -0.92 19.12
CA LEU A 122 2.71 -1.90 18.22
C LEU A 122 4.21 -2.13 18.50
N ASN A 123 4.79 -1.43 19.49
CA ASN A 123 6.21 -1.48 19.84
C ASN A 123 7.13 -1.13 18.65
N HIS A 124 6.81 -0.05 17.94
CA HIS A 124 7.53 0.48 16.79
C HIS A 124 7.98 1.94 17.01
N SER A 125 8.91 2.41 16.18
CA SER A 125 9.27 3.84 16.16
C SER A 125 8.20 4.66 15.42
N LYS A 126 8.08 5.96 15.75
CA LYS A 126 7.16 6.88 15.03
C LYS A 126 7.37 6.85 13.51
N SER A 127 8.63 6.86 13.08
CA SER A 127 8.99 6.79 11.65
C SER A 127 8.55 5.47 11.02
N TYR A 128 8.76 4.33 11.71
CA TYR A 128 8.37 3.03 11.19
C TYR A 128 6.84 2.91 11.10
N THR A 129 6.10 3.34 12.13
CA THR A 129 4.63 3.34 12.10
C THR A 129 4.06 4.23 11.02
N SER A 130 4.69 5.37 10.73
CA SER A 130 4.33 6.21 9.58
C SER A 130 4.53 5.46 8.26
N GLU A 131 5.67 4.81 8.06
CA GLU A 131 5.92 3.99 6.87
C GLU A 131 4.90 2.84 6.71
N LEU A 132 4.46 2.22 7.82
CA LEU A 132 3.42 1.18 7.81
C LEU A 132 2.06 1.73 7.37
N LEU A 133 1.62 2.84 7.98
CA LEU A 133 0.33 3.46 7.67
C LEU A 133 0.27 3.99 6.24
N ASN A 134 1.41 4.46 5.71
CA ASN A 134 1.53 4.99 4.36
C ASN A 134 1.76 3.91 3.29
N GLY A 135 1.88 2.63 3.66
CA GLY A 135 2.10 1.53 2.70
C GLY A 135 3.51 1.48 2.09
N ILE A 136 4.47 2.27 2.60
CA ILE A 136 5.89 2.16 2.22
C ILE A 136 6.46 0.82 2.70
N ARG A 137 5.98 0.38 3.87
CA ARG A 137 6.20 -0.96 4.41
C ARG A 137 4.86 -1.64 4.70
N PRO A 138 4.78 -2.96 4.52
CA PRO A 138 3.63 -3.72 4.93
C PRO A 138 3.62 -3.93 6.44
N PHE A 139 2.43 -3.99 7.02
CA PHE A 139 2.27 -4.44 8.41
C PHE A 139 2.69 -5.90 8.54
N SER A 140 3.28 -6.25 9.68
CA SER A 140 3.47 -7.66 10.00
C SER A 140 2.13 -8.30 10.36
N THR A 141 2.03 -9.63 10.21
CA THR A 141 0.84 -10.37 10.66
C THR A 141 0.56 -10.15 12.16
N ASN A 142 1.59 -9.92 12.97
CA ASN A 142 1.41 -9.63 14.39
C ASN A 142 0.81 -8.25 14.60
N ASP A 143 1.30 -7.23 13.87
CA ASP A 143 0.73 -5.88 13.93
C ASP A 143 -0.75 -5.90 13.55
N LEU A 144 -1.12 -6.57 12.46
CA LEU A 144 -2.51 -6.68 12.02
C LEU A 144 -3.40 -7.40 13.03
N LYS A 145 -2.89 -8.44 13.70
CA LYS A 145 -3.62 -9.14 14.79
C LYS A 145 -3.84 -8.23 15.99
N LEU A 146 -2.84 -7.42 16.36
CA LEU A 146 -2.98 -6.46 17.45
C LEU A 146 -4.00 -5.36 17.12
N ILE A 147 -3.94 -4.80 15.90
CA ILE A 147 -4.89 -3.80 15.42
C ILE A 147 -6.32 -4.38 15.42
N HIS A 148 -6.50 -5.60 14.90
CA HIS A 148 -7.78 -6.30 14.94
C HIS A 148 -8.30 -6.46 16.37
N LEU A 149 -7.46 -6.92 17.29
CA LEU A 149 -7.83 -7.15 18.69
C LEU A 149 -8.18 -5.85 19.42
N LEU A 150 -7.42 -4.78 19.18
CA LEU A 150 -7.56 -3.51 19.92
C LEU A 150 -8.71 -2.65 19.39
N PHE A 151 -8.94 -2.63 18.08
CA PHE A 151 -9.89 -1.71 17.44
C PHE A 151 -11.12 -2.41 16.86
N GLU A 152 -11.19 -3.74 16.97
CA GLU A 152 -12.28 -4.58 16.46
C GLU A 152 -12.55 -4.37 14.96
N ILE A 153 -11.51 -4.01 14.19
CA ILE A 153 -11.59 -3.90 12.73
C ILE A 153 -11.53 -5.31 12.13
N PRO A 154 -12.45 -5.72 11.24
CA PRO A 154 -12.38 -7.01 10.59
C PRO A 154 -11.04 -7.24 9.87
N LEU A 155 -10.50 -8.47 9.96
CA LEU A 155 -9.23 -8.79 9.27
C LEU A 155 -9.32 -8.63 7.75
N ALA A 156 -10.51 -8.75 7.16
CA ALA A 156 -10.74 -8.54 5.73
C ALA A 156 -10.46 -7.08 5.30
N ASP A 157 -10.60 -6.12 6.22
CA ASP A 157 -10.30 -4.70 5.98
C ASP A 157 -8.84 -4.33 6.36
N LEU A 158 -8.10 -5.29 6.93
CA LEU A 158 -6.73 -5.11 7.39
C LEU A 158 -5.70 -5.86 6.53
N ILE A 159 -6.08 -6.98 5.91
CA ILE A 159 -5.21 -7.82 5.08
C ILE A 159 -5.57 -7.64 3.62
N ILE A 160 -4.58 -7.38 2.76
CA ILE A 160 -4.81 -7.31 1.32
C ILE A 160 -5.31 -8.66 0.79
N THR A 161 -6.47 -8.66 0.14
CA THR A 161 -7.13 -9.87 -0.37
C THR A 161 -7.15 -9.93 -1.89
N ILE A 162 -6.32 -9.12 -2.55
CA ILE A 162 -6.24 -9.00 -4.00
C ILE A 162 -5.19 -10.02 -4.49
N PRO A 163 -5.59 -11.11 -5.18
CA PRO A 163 -4.63 -12.07 -5.72
C PRO A 163 -3.96 -11.53 -6.98
N SER A 164 -2.70 -11.93 -7.20
CA SER A 164 -2.01 -11.70 -8.48
C SER A 164 -2.67 -12.46 -9.64
N GLN A 165 -2.47 -11.97 -10.87
CA GLN A 165 -3.00 -12.67 -12.06
C GLN A 165 -2.42 -14.07 -12.22
N ASP A 166 -1.12 -14.28 -11.95
CA ASP A 166 -0.53 -15.63 -11.96
C ASP A 166 -1.24 -16.57 -10.97
N THR A 167 -1.56 -16.07 -9.78
CA THR A 167 -2.30 -16.84 -8.77
C THR A 167 -3.68 -17.23 -9.29
N LEU A 168 -4.39 -16.29 -9.93
CA LEU A 168 -5.71 -16.54 -10.51
C LEU A 168 -5.64 -17.57 -11.65
N SER A 169 -4.73 -17.40 -12.61
CA SER A 169 -4.57 -18.34 -13.73
C SER A 169 -4.20 -19.76 -13.27
N ARG A 170 -3.33 -19.86 -12.25
CA ARG A 170 -2.99 -21.14 -11.62
C ARG A 170 -4.18 -21.78 -10.93
N LEU A 171 -5.00 -20.98 -10.23
CA LEU A 171 -6.20 -21.45 -9.57
C LEU A 171 -7.22 -21.96 -10.59
N GLU A 172 -7.46 -21.23 -11.68
CA GLU A 172 -8.35 -21.64 -12.77
C GLU A 172 -7.89 -22.96 -13.39
N THR A 173 -6.61 -23.10 -13.68
CA THR A 173 -6.01 -24.34 -14.20
C THR A 173 -6.21 -25.50 -13.23
N ALA A 174 -6.03 -25.27 -11.93
CA ALA A 174 -6.25 -26.28 -10.90
C ALA A 174 -7.73 -26.69 -10.79
N ILE A 175 -8.66 -25.74 -10.82
CA ILE A 175 -10.10 -26.01 -10.80
C ILE A 175 -10.49 -26.82 -12.03
N ALA A 176 -10.02 -26.46 -13.23
CA ALA A 176 -10.27 -27.20 -14.45
C ALA A 176 -9.82 -28.66 -14.33
N LYS A 177 -8.60 -28.90 -13.81
CA LYS A 177 -8.08 -30.25 -13.57
C LYS A 177 -8.86 -31.04 -12.52
N ILE A 178 -9.34 -30.41 -11.46
CA ILE A 178 -10.16 -31.10 -10.43
C ILE A 178 -11.55 -31.41 -11.00
N SER A 179 -12.10 -30.52 -11.82
CA SER A 179 -13.44 -30.65 -12.40
C SER A 179 -13.58 -31.86 -13.34
N THR A 180 -12.48 -32.37 -13.90
CA THR A 180 -12.51 -33.60 -14.71
C THR A 180 -12.83 -34.84 -13.86
N ALA A 181 -12.44 -34.85 -12.58
CA ALA A 181 -12.69 -35.96 -11.65
C ALA A 181 -13.90 -35.72 -10.74
N ASN A 182 -14.18 -34.46 -10.40
CA ASN A 182 -15.32 -34.07 -9.58
C ASN A 182 -16.12 -32.94 -10.27
N PRO A 183 -17.22 -33.28 -10.97
CA PRO A 183 -18.02 -32.28 -11.69
C PRO A 183 -18.57 -31.15 -10.82
N LYS A 184 -18.76 -31.36 -9.50
CA LYS A 184 -19.21 -30.31 -8.58
C LYS A 184 -18.18 -29.19 -8.42
N ALA A 185 -16.90 -29.46 -8.67
CA ALA A 185 -15.86 -28.44 -8.61
C ALA A 185 -16.01 -27.34 -9.67
N LYS A 186 -16.85 -27.53 -10.70
CA LYS A 186 -17.18 -26.48 -11.68
C LYS A 186 -17.82 -25.25 -11.04
N LEU A 187 -18.55 -25.42 -9.93
CA LEU A 187 -19.16 -24.32 -9.16
C LEU A 187 -18.10 -23.33 -8.59
N LEU A 188 -16.84 -23.77 -8.47
CA LEU A 188 -15.76 -22.89 -8.03
C LEU A 188 -15.38 -21.85 -9.09
N HIS A 189 -15.59 -22.13 -10.39
CA HIS A 189 -15.40 -21.10 -11.43
C HIS A 189 -16.39 -19.95 -11.27
N GLU A 190 -17.65 -20.26 -10.95
CA GLU A 190 -18.68 -19.25 -10.68
C GLU A 190 -18.33 -18.41 -9.44
N THR A 191 -17.80 -19.06 -8.41
CA THR A 191 -17.35 -18.36 -7.18
C THR A 191 -16.18 -17.43 -7.47
N LEU A 192 -15.22 -17.86 -8.30
CA LEU A 192 -14.05 -17.05 -8.67
C LEU A 192 -14.41 -15.88 -9.60
N ALA A 193 -15.40 -16.06 -10.47
CA ALA A 193 -15.92 -15.02 -11.36
C ALA A 193 -16.72 -13.96 -10.60
N ASN A 194 -17.51 -14.38 -9.60
CA ASN A 194 -18.30 -13.49 -8.75
C ASN A 194 -17.52 -12.95 -7.54
N ARG A 195 -16.18 -13.06 -7.55
CA ARG A 195 -15.36 -12.51 -6.47
C ARG A 195 -15.65 -11.01 -6.34
N PRO A 196 -15.72 -10.47 -5.11
CA PRO A 196 -15.75 -9.03 -4.93
C PRO A 196 -14.44 -8.47 -5.50
N VAL A 197 -14.54 -7.88 -6.69
CA VAL A 197 -13.48 -7.03 -7.20
C VAL A 197 -13.66 -5.73 -6.43
N ALA A 198 -12.66 -5.33 -5.62
CA ALA A 198 -12.67 -4.00 -5.02
C ALA A 198 -13.01 -3.02 -6.14
N ASN A 199 -14.14 -2.30 -6.02
CA ASN A 199 -14.62 -1.39 -7.05
C ASN A 199 -13.48 -0.40 -7.31
N GLY A 200 -12.77 -0.61 -8.42
CA GLY A 200 -11.68 0.22 -8.84
C GLY A 200 -12.29 1.49 -9.41
N PHE A 201 -12.13 2.58 -8.67
CA PHE A 201 -11.56 3.85 -9.10
C PHE A 201 -11.71 4.79 -7.91
N LEU A 202 -10.68 5.60 -7.65
CA LEU A 202 -10.80 6.69 -6.69
C LEU A 202 -11.84 7.67 -7.25
N THR A 203 -13.06 7.66 -6.71
CA THR A 203 -14.06 8.67 -7.04
C THR A 203 -13.52 10.04 -6.58
N GLU A 204 -13.61 11.04 -7.45
CA GLU A 204 -13.26 12.44 -7.16
C GLU A 204 -13.82 12.86 -5.79
N GLY A 205 -12.92 13.15 -4.86
CA GLY A 205 -13.21 13.36 -3.44
C GLY A 205 -11.96 13.14 -2.58
N TRP A 206 -10.80 13.56 -3.09
CA TRP A 206 -9.52 13.54 -2.40
C TRP A 206 -9.43 14.79 -1.51
N ASP A 207 -10.23 14.84 -0.45
CA ASP A 207 -10.06 15.85 0.59
C ASP A 207 -9.28 15.21 1.74
N ASP A 208 -7.95 15.39 1.72
CA ASP A 208 -7.06 15.11 2.85
C ASP A 208 -7.26 16.11 4.02
N ASP A 209 -8.14 17.10 3.83
CA ASP A 209 -8.47 18.15 4.80
C ASP A 209 -9.12 17.63 6.09
N ASP A 210 -9.66 16.40 6.09
CA ASP A 210 -10.38 15.85 7.26
C ASP A 210 -9.48 15.15 8.30
N LEU A 211 -8.20 14.94 8.00
CA LEU A 211 -7.25 14.28 8.92
C LEU A 211 -5.99 15.11 9.11
N GLU A 212 -6.14 16.33 9.63
CA GLU A 212 -5.02 17.11 10.15
C GLU A 212 -4.21 16.25 11.14
N GLU A 213 -3.03 15.79 10.71
CA GLU A 213 -1.96 15.42 11.63
C GLU A 213 -1.56 16.71 12.36
N ASP A 214 -2.24 16.99 13.47
CA ASP A 214 -1.96 18.12 14.35
C ASP A 214 -0.46 18.11 14.72
N THR A 215 0.30 18.90 13.97
CA THR A 215 1.65 19.32 14.33
C THR A 215 1.54 20.07 15.66
N GLU A 216 2.49 19.80 16.56
CA GLU A 216 2.48 20.35 17.92
C GLU A 216 2.15 21.85 17.94
N PRO A 217 1.32 22.33 18.88
CA PRO A 217 1.07 23.76 19.00
C PRO A 217 2.42 24.47 19.16
N LYS A 218 2.71 25.41 18.28
CA LYS A 218 3.85 26.33 18.43
C LYS A 218 3.79 26.86 19.85
N GLU A 219 4.78 26.52 20.66
CA GLU A 219 4.99 27.17 21.95
C GLU A 219 5.09 28.67 21.68
N HIS A 220 3.98 29.39 21.89
CA HIS A 220 4.02 30.81 22.09
C HIS A 220 4.86 31.01 23.34
N ALA A 221 6.11 31.39 23.14
CA ALA A 221 6.96 31.88 24.19
C ALA A 221 6.27 33.10 24.82
N ASP A 222 5.48 32.86 25.85
CA ASP A 222 5.02 33.87 26.78
C ASP A 222 6.26 34.46 27.42
N LYS A 223 6.73 35.57 26.83
CA LYS A 223 7.57 36.53 27.52
C LYS A 223 6.73 37.16 28.62
N LEU A 224 6.63 36.44 29.74
CA LEU A 224 6.39 37.02 31.06
C LEU A 224 7.56 37.95 31.38
N ALA A 225 7.49 39.17 30.86
CA ALA A 225 8.24 40.29 31.41
C ALA A 225 7.70 40.54 32.82
N LEU A 226 8.30 39.88 33.80
CA LEU A 226 8.21 40.25 35.20
C LEU A 226 8.81 41.66 35.34
N SER A 227 7.92 42.65 35.31
CA SER A 227 8.14 43.94 35.94
C SER A 227 8.44 43.69 37.41
N ASN A 228 9.63 44.07 37.86
CA ASN A 228 9.92 44.28 39.27
C ASN A 228 11.02 45.31 39.47
N LYS A 229 10.56 46.48 39.92
CA LYS A 229 11.22 47.55 40.69
C LYS A 229 12.28 48.42 40.01
#